data_AF-A0A6A3YFE1-F1
#
_entry.id   AF-A0A6A3YFE1-F1
#
_cell.length_a   1.000
_cell.length_b   1.000
_cell.length_c   1.000
_cell.angle_alpha   90.00
_cell.angle_beta   90.00
_cell.angle_gamma   90.00
#
_symmetry.space_group_name_H-M   'P 1'
#
loop_
_entity.id
_entity.type
_entity.pdbx_description
1 polymer ?
#
loop_
_entity_poly.entity_id
_entity_poly.type
_entity_poly.pdbx_seq_one_letter_code
_entity_poly.pdbx_strand_id
1 'polypeptide(L)'
;MNGKVISSGTTVAHFYLPTECKPVHAKPYTVARSHEEKEKAKIKQPINADVLEQIYDSEMASPAFFRANTDESLSLLLNFREVNKFLRRSPYYLP
;
A
#
# COMPACT_ATOMS: atom_id res chain seq x y z
N MET A 1 17.24 1.31 6.48
CA MET A 1 16.69 0.44 5.41
C MET A 1 16.67 1.25 4.13
N ASN A 2 17.51 0.89 3.15
CA ASN A 2 17.64 1.60 1.89
C ASN A 2 16.70 0.98 0.87
N GLY A 3 15.49 1.55 0.71
CA GLY A 3 14.55 1.16 -0.32
C GLY A 3 14.99 1.70 -1.68
N LYS A 4 15.00 0.84 -2.69
CA LYS A 4 15.24 1.17 -4.10
C LYS A 4 14.16 2.16 -4.56
N VAL A 5 14.59 3.30 -5.07
CA VAL A 5 13.71 4.34 -5.59
C VAL A 5 13.36 4.00 -7.04
N ILE A 6 12.07 3.75 -7.30
CA ILE A 6 11.53 3.62 -8.65
C ILE A 6 11.19 5.05 -9.11
N SER A 7 12.07 5.68 -9.90
CA SER A 7 11.95 7.09 -10.25
C SER A 7 11.17 7.29 -11.56
N SER A 8 9.90 7.70 -11.45
CA SER A 8 9.16 8.31 -12.56
C SER A 8 9.45 9.82 -12.64
N GLY A 9 10.69 10.22 -12.91
CA GLY A 9 11.07 11.64 -13.12
C GLY A 9 10.70 12.64 -12.01
N THR A 10 10.27 12.17 -10.84
CA THR A 10 9.66 12.94 -9.76
C THR A 10 10.51 12.83 -8.49
N THR A 11 10.56 13.91 -7.71
CA THR A 11 11.17 13.94 -6.38
C THR A 11 10.68 12.78 -5.51
N VAL A 12 11.62 12.02 -4.94
CA VAL A 12 11.31 10.91 -4.02
C VAL A 12 10.62 11.45 -2.79
N ALA A 13 9.45 10.89 -2.45
CA ALA A 13 8.77 11.21 -1.20
C ALA A 13 9.45 10.47 -0.04
N HIS A 14 9.97 11.24 0.93
CA HIS A 14 10.50 10.69 2.17
C HIS A 14 9.48 10.85 3.30
N PHE A 15 9.23 9.76 4.02
CA PHE A 15 8.35 9.75 5.18
C PHE A 15 9.18 9.68 6.47
N TYR A 16 8.81 10.49 7.47
CA TYR A 16 9.47 10.52 8.77
C TYR A 16 8.63 9.77 9.80
N LEU A 17 9.25 8.78 10.45
CA LEU A 17 8.69 8.01 11.56
C LEU A 17 9.44 8.35 12.87
N PRO A 18 8.75 8.43 14.02
CA PRO A 18 9.38 8.54 15.33
C PRO A 18 10.27 7.34 15.64
N THR A 19 11.30 7.54 16.47
CA THR A 19 12.26 6.50 16.87
C THR A 19 11.58 5.34 17.61
N GLU A 20 10.48 5.61 18.31
CA GLU A 20 9.68 4.64 19.05
C GLU A 20 8.65 3.87 18.20
N CYS A 21 8.56 4.15 16.89
CA CYS A 21 7.66 3.45 15.98
C CYS A 21 8.06 1.98 15.86
N LYS A 22 7.23 1.08 16.40
CA LYS A 22 7.40 -0.36 16.23
C LYS A 22 6.75 -0.81 14.91
N PRO A 23 7.43 -1.62 14.09
CA PRO A 23 6.83 -2.15 12.88
C PRO A 23 5.62 -3.02 13.22
N VAL A 24 4.54 -2.84 12.48
CA VAL A 24 3.31 -3.62 12.64
C VAL A 24 3.13 -4.51 11.41
N HIS A 25 3.07 -5.81 11.64
CA HIS A 25 2.74 -6.81 10.61
C HIS A 25 1.31 -7.30 10.84
N ALA A 26 0.35 -6.58 10.30
CA ALA A 26 -1.06 -6.89 10.50
C ALA A 26 -1.51 -8.05 9.60
N LYS A 27 -2.35 -8.93 10.16
CA LYS A 27 -2.89 -10.09 9.44
C LYS A 27 -3.77 -9.63 8.26
N PRO A 28 -3.64 -10.26 7.07
CA PRO A 28 -4.51 -9.96 5.92
C PRO A 28 -5.97 -10.32 6.22
N TYR A 29 -6.90 -9.64 5.55
CA TYR A 29 -8.31 -10.02 5.57
C TYR A 29 -8.53 -11.33 4.82
N THR A 30 -9.53 -12.10 5.25
CA THR A 30 -9.94 -13.32 4.55
C THR A 30 -10.59 -12.99 3.22
N VAL A 31 -10.13 -13.61 2.15
CA VAL A 31 -10.69 -13.47 0.81
C VAL A 31 -11.55 -14.69 0.50
N ALA A 32 -12.78 -14.47 0.02
CA ALA A 32 -13.62 -15.58 -0.43
C ALA A 32 -13.03 -16.19 -1.70
N ARG A 33 -13.07 -17.53 -1.80
CA ARG A 33 -12.51 -18.26 -2.95
C ARG A 33 -13.07 -17.80 -4.30
N SER A 34 -14.33 -17.36 -4.34
CA SER A 34 -14.98 -16.80 -5.54
C SER A 34 -14.37 -15.49 -6.04
N HIS A 35 -13.68 -14.74 -5.17
CA HIS A 35 -13.07 -13.45 -5.51
C HIS A 35 -11.57 -13.56 -5.77
N GLU A 36 -10.92 -14.62 -5.30
CA GLU A 36 -9.46 -14.78 -5.30
C GLU A 36 -8.82 -14.56 -6.69
N GLU A 37 -9.38 -15.15 -7.75
CA GLU A 37 -8.85 -14.98 -9.11
C GLU A 37 -8.97 -13.54 -9.62
N LYS A 38 -10.13 -12.92 -9.40
CA LYS A 38 -10.39 -11.53 -9.82
C LYS A 38 -9.49 -10.55 -9.09
N GLU A 39 -9.34 -10.74 -7.78
CA GLU A 39 -8.47 -9.92 -6.94
C GLU A 39 -7.00 -10.07 -7.33
N LYS A 40 -6.51 -11.31 -7.54
CA LYS A 40 -5.14 -11.55 -8.03
C LYS A 40 -4.89 -10.89 -9.38
N ALA A 41 -5.83 -10.99 -10.33
CA ALA A 41 -5.72 -10.34 -11.62
C ALA A 41 -5.61 -8.82 -11.48
N LYS A 42 -6.38 -8.21 -10.56
CA LYS A 42 -6.31 -6.78 -10.30
C LYS A 42 -4.99 -6.34 -9.67
N ILE A 43 -4.38 -7.14 -8.80
CA ILE A 43 -3.04 -6.87 -8.21
C ILE A 43 -1.94 -6.96 -9.28
N LYS A 44 -2.06 -7.91 -10.23
CA LYS A 44 -1.07 -8.05 -11.31
C LYS A 44 -1.01 -6.82 -12.23
N GLN A 45 -2.11 -6.09 -12.41
CA GLN A 45 -2.14 -4.88 -13.24
C GLN A 45 -1.12 -3.81 -12.80
N PRO A 46 -1.14 -3.29 -11.55
CA PRO A 46 -0.16 -2.31 -11.08
C PRO A 46 1.25 -2.89 -10.94
N ILE A 47 1.42 -4.20 -10.71
CA ILE A 47 2.75 -4.83 -10.77
C ILE A 47 3.32 -4.76 -12.19
N ASN A 48 2.53 -5.15 -13.19
CA ASN A 48 2.94 -5.10 -14.60
C ASN A 48 3.17 -3.66 -15.09
N ALA A 49 2.51 -2.68 -14.47
CA ALA A 49 2.69 -1.26 -14.76
C ALA A 49 3.85 -0.61 -13.97
N ASP A 50 4.64 -1.40 -13.23
CA ASP A 50 5.77 -0.94 -12.39
C ASP A 50 5.37 0.10 -11.33
N VAL A 51 4.10 0.05 -10.89
CA VAL A 51 3.57 0.89 -9.81
C VAL A 51 3.76 0.22 -8.45
N LEU A 52 3.70 -1.12 -8.41
CA LEU A 52 3.91 -1.92 -7.19
C LEU A 52 5.01 -2.96 -7.39
N GLU A 53 5.86 -3.11 -6.38
CA GLU A 53 6.90 -4.14 -6.32
C GLU A 53 6.53 -5.19 -5.27
N GLN A 54 6.82 -6.47 -5.58
CA GLN A 54 6.67 -7.55 -4.61
C GLN A 54 7.90 -7.61 -3.70
N ILE A 55 7.68 -7.40 -2.40
CA ILE A 55 8.71 -7.45 -1.36
C ILE A 55 8.39 -8.53 -0.33
N TYR A 56 9.41 -9.18 0.23
CA TYR A 56 9.26 -10.31 1.17
C TYR A 56 9.90 -10.05 2.54
N ASP A 57 10.77 -9.06 2.64
CA ASP A 57 11.60 -8.74 3.81
C ASP A 57 11.09 -7.52 4.61
N SER A 58 9.85 -7.08 4.34
CA SER A 58 9.25 -5.98 5.08
C SER A 58 8.79 -6.42 6.47
N GLU A 59 9.32 -5.76 7.49
CA GLU A 59 8.83 -5.90 8.87
C GLU A 59 7.42 -5.33 9.05
N MET A 60 7.01 -4.40 8.17
CA MET A 60 5.69 -3.78 8.19
C MET A 60 4.78 -4.34 7.11
N ALA A 61 3.54 -4.66 7.47
CA ALA A 61 2.51 -5.08 6.53
C ALA A 61 1.15 -4.52 6.96
N SER A 62 0.46 -3.89 6.02
CA SER A 62 -0.92 -3.41 6.22
C SER A 62 -1.88 -4.25 5.38
N PRO A 63 -3.04 -4.65 5.93
CA PRO A 63 -3.96 -5.49 5.20
C PRO A 63 -4.62 -4.70 4.07
N ALA A 64 -4.87 -5.39 2.96
CA ALA A 64 -5.54 -4.86 1.79
C ALA A 64 -6.92 -5.50 1.60
N PHE A 65 -7.82 -4.82 0.92
CA PHE A 65 -9.11 -5.37 0.50
C PHE A 65 -9.58 -4.68 -0.78
N PHE A 66 -10.56 -5.29 -1.45
CA PHE A 66 -11.14 -4.75 -2.66
C PHE A 66 -12.52 -4.17 -2.40
N ARG A 67 -12.82 -3.07 -3.11
CA ARG A 67 -14.16 -2.52 -3.22
C ARG A 67 -14.61 -2.58 -4.67
N ALA A 68 -15.81 -3.10 -4.92
CA ALA A 68 -16.44 -3.02 -6.22
C ALA A 68 -16.88 -1.57 -6.51
N ASN A 69 -16.59 -1.11 -7.71
CA ASN A 69 -17.01 0.19 -8.22
C ASN A 69 -18.31 0.02 -9.03
N THR A 70 -18.97 1.14 -9.36
CA THR A 70 -20.20 1.16 -10.16
C THR A 70 -20.02 0.69 -11.60
N ASP A 71 -18.79 0.72 -12.12
CA ASP A 71 -18.40 0.23 -13.45
C ASP A 71 -17.94 -1.24 -13.43
N GLU A 72 -18.29 -1.99 -12.38
CA GLU A 72 -17.90 -3.39 -12.12
C GLU A 72 -16.39 -3.63 -11.93
N SER A 73 -15.59 -2.57 -11.95
CA SER A 73 -14.15 -2.67 -11.66
C SER A 73 -13.88 -2.82 -10.16
N LEU A 74 -12.69 -3.32 -9.82
CA LEU A 74 -12.25 -3.47 -8.43
C LEU A 74 -11.22 -2.38 -8.08
N SER A 75 -11.44 -1.66 -6.99
CA SER A 75 -10.46 -0.75 -6.38
C SER A 75 -9.71 -1.46 -5.25
N LEU A 76 -8.37 -1.51 -5.34
CA LEU A 76 -7.50 -1.96 -4.26
C LEU A 76 -7.42 -0.87 -3.18
N LEU A 77 -7.74 -1.20 -1.94
CA LEU A 77 -7.66 -0.30 -0.79
C LEU A 77 -6.74 -0.89 0.28
N LEU A 78 -5.85 -0.05 0.81
CA LEU A 78 -4.89 -0.40 1.86
C LEU A 78 -5.33 0.20 3.19
N ASN A 79 -5.40 -0.62 4.23
CA ASN A 79 -5.74 -0.14 5.56
C ASN A 79 -4.48 0.36 6.29
N PHE A 80 -4.11 1.62 6.01
CA PHE A 80 -2.96 2.28 6.63
C PHE A 80 -3.26 2.94 7.97
N ARG A 81 -4.32 2.54 8.69
CA ARG A 81 -4.68 3.19 9.97
C ARG A 81 -3.55 3.11 10.99
N GLU A 82 -2.87 1.99 11.11
CA GLU A 82 -1.74 1.84 12.04
C GLU A 82 -0.53 2.66 11.60
N VAL A 83 -0.18 2.62 10.30
CA VAL A 83 0.92 3.42 9.75
C VAL A 83 0.68 4.92 9.96
N ASN A 84 -0.55 5.38 9.72
CA ASN A 84 -0.93 6.79 9.87
C ASN A 84 -0.84 7.34 11.29
N LYS A 85 -0.80 6.49 12.33
CA LYS A 85 -0.58 6.94 13.71
C LYS A 85 0.84 7.42 13.94
N PHE A 86 1.81 6.86 13.20
CA PHE A 86 3.22 7.15 13.35
C PHE A 86 3.74 8.18 12.33
N LEU A 87 3.06 8.33 11.19
CA LEU A 87 3.50 9.27 10.16
C LEU A 87 3.40 10.72 10.65
N ARG A 88 4.54 11.42 10.67
CA ARG A 88 4.57 12.86 10.91
C ARG A 88 3.92 13.59 9.72
N ARG A 89 2.89 14.38 9.99
CA ARG A 89 2.21 15.19 8.96
C ARG A 89 3.11 16.35 8.53
N SER A 90 3.28 16.50 7.22
CA SER A 90 3.86 17.68 6.57
C SER A 90 2.76 18.30 5.69
N PRO A 91 1.93 19.21 6.23
CA PRO A 91 0.84 19.78 5.45
C PRO A 91 1.39 20.65 4.31
N TYR A 92 0.86 20.46 3.11
CA TYR A 92 1.05 21.39 1.99
C TYR A 92 -0.15 22.32 1.94
N TYR A 93 0.09 23.62 1.96
CA TYR A 93 -0.99 24.62 1.94
C TYR A 93 -1.54 24.74 0.52
N LEU A 94 -2.82 24.42 0.37
CA LEU A 94 -3.57 24.68 -0.84
C LEU A 94 -4.21 26.07 -0.74
N PRO A 95 -4.12 26.90 -1.80
CA PRO A 95 -4.74 28.23 -1.83
C PRO A 95 -6.27 28.16 -1.87
#